data_AF-A0A920D5D9-F1
#
_entry.id   AF-A0A920D5D9-F1
#
_cell.length_a   1.000
_cell.length_b   1.000
_cell.length_c   1.000
_cell.angle_alpha   90.00
_cell.angle_beta   90.00
_cell.angle_gamma   90.00
#
_symmetry.space_group_name_H-M   'P 1'
#
loop_
_entity.id
_entity.type
_entity.pdbx_description
1 polymer ?
#
loop_
_entity_poly.entity_id
_entity_poly.type
_entity_poly.pdbx_seq_one_letter_code
_entity_poly.pdbx_strand_id
1 'polypeptide(L)'
;MEKKTYYVAVSHGEILPEPPFNYEFVIQATDDELDKLQELFEDTSEAATSTAARATIPFREYSHDKENDWYDTNLQQIYQALHYLGTPETRKHIESMNVLPQKE
;
A
#
# COMPACT_ATOMS: atom_id res chain seq x y z
N MET A 1 0.28 17.47 -16.74
CA MET A 1 1.40 16.99 -15.91
C MET A 1 2.00 15.79 -16.60
N GLU A 2 3.33 15.73 -16.67
CA GLU A 2 4.03 14.58 -17.26
C GLU A 2 4.07 13.44 -16.24
N LYS A 3 3.73 12.23 -16.68
CA LYS A 3 3.86 11.03 -15.84
C LYS A 3 5.31 10.58 -15.86
N LYS A 4 5.89 10.34 -14.68
CA LYS A 4 7.24 9.81 -14.51
C LYS A 4 7.13 8.36 -14.03
N THR A 5 8.17 7.57 -14.32
CA THR A 5 8.27 6.19 -13.85
C THR A 5 8.80 6.18 -12.43
N TYR A 6 8.14 5.42 -11.56
CA TYR A 6 8.56 5.20 -10.18
C TYR A 6 8.55 3.71 -9.86
N TYR A 7 9.38 3.34 -8.90
CA TYR A 7 9.57 2.00 -8.39
C TYR A 7 9.08 1.94 -6.96
N VAL A 8 8.23 0.97 -6.66
CA VAL A 8 7.54 0.85 -5.36
C VAL A 8 7.97 -0.43 -4.67
N ALA A 9 8.36 -0.32 -3.41
CA ALA A 9 8.56 -1.42 -2.48
C ALA A 9 7.48 -1.36 -1.40
N VAL A 10 6.38 -2.07 -1.61
CA VAL A 10 5.22 -2.13 -0.71
C VAL A 10 5.62 -2.65 0.66
N SER A 11 6.54 -3.63 0.70
CA SER A 11 7.06 -4.22 1.93
C SER A 11 7.72 -3.19 2.87
N HIS A 12 8.24 -2.09 2.33
CA HIS A 12 8.91 -1.02 3.08
C HIS A 12 8.15 0.31 3.04
N GLY A 13 7.07 0.41 2.25
CA GLY A 13 6.35 1.65 2.01
C GLY A 13 7.16 2.70 1.25
N GLU A 14 8.10 2.28 0.40
CA GLU A 14 9.02 3.18 -0.30
C GLU A 14 8.64 3.36 -1.76
N ILE A 15 8.74 4.60 -2.25
CA ILE A 15 8.54 4.95 -3.67
C ILE A 15 9.75 5.77 -4.14
N LEU A 16 10.45 5.28 -5.15
CA LEU A 16 11.71 5.87 -5.63
C LEU A 16 11.66 6.12 -7.15
N PRO A 17 12.30 7.20 -7.63
CA PRO A 17 12.41 7.48 -9.07
C PRO A 17 13.44 6.57 -9.78
N GLU A 18 14.30 5.90 -9.02
CA GLU A 18 15.30 4.95 -9.51
C GLU A 18 15.01 3.55 -8.97
N PRO A 19 15.36 2.47 -9.70
CA PRO A 19 15.07 1.11 -9.29
C PRO A 19 15.96 0.68 -8.10
N PRO A 20 15.42 0.47 -6.89
CA PRO A 20 16.16 -0.17 -5.81
C PRO A 20 16.37 -1.67 -6.09
N PHE A 21 17.18 -2.37 -5.29
CA PHE A 21 17.36 -3.82 -5.48
C PHE A 21 16.10 -4.63 -5.10
N ASN A 22 15.20 -4.03 -4.31
CA ASN A 22 14.05 -4.66 -3.67
C ASN A 22 12.70 -4.05 -4.11
N TYR A 23 12.62 -3.43 -5.30
CA TYR A 23 11.32 -2.99 -5.79
C TYR A 23 10.44 -4.19 -6.13
N GLU A 24 9.14 -4.00 -5.93
CA GLU A 24 8.12 -5.02 -6.20
C GLU A 24 7.25 -4.61 -7.39
N PHE A 25 7.00 -3.31 -7.55
CA PHE A 25 6.11 -2.80 -8.59
C PHE A 25 6.70 -1.59 -9.31
N VAL A 26 6.27 -1.39 -10.55
CA VAL A 26 6.61 -0.22 -11.36
C VAL A 26 5.34 0.54 -11.71
N ILE A 27 5.32 1.84 -11.46
CA ILE A 27 4.17 2.71 -11.70
C ILE A 27 4.55 3.91 -12.57
N GLN A 28 3.53 4.51 -13.19
CA GLN A 28 3.63 5.76 -13.94
C GLN A 28 2.63 6.78 -13.39
N ALA A 29 3.16 7.73 -12.63
CA ALA A 29 2.38 8.69 -11.86
C ALA A 29 2.82 10.14 -12.17
N THR A 30 1.88 11.08 -12.08
CA THR A 30 2.19 12.51 -11.94
C THR A 30 2.61 12.81 -10.50
N ASP A 31 3.20 13.98 -10.24
CA ASP A 31 3.58 14.37 -8.88
C ASP A 31 2.36 14.34 -7.92
N ASP A 32 1.18 14.83 -8.33
CA ASP A 32 -0.07 14.72 -7.53
C ASP A 32 -0.56 13.27 -7.29
N GLU A 33 -0.32 12.35 -8.23
CA GLU A 33 -0.69 10.94 -8.07
C GLU A 33 0.28 10.23 -7.13
N LEU A 34 1.55 10.65 -7.14
CA LEU A 34 2.60 10.18 -6.26
C LEU A 34 2.33 10.63 -4.82
N ASP A 35 2.01 11.92 -4.61
CA ASP A 35 1.71 12.47 -3.29
C ASP A 35 0.55 11.72 -2.62
N LYS A 36 -0.51 11.41 -3.37
CA LYS A 36 -1.63 10.59 -2.87
C LYS A 36 -1.23 9.17 -2.52
N LEU A 37 -0.37 8.56 -3.32
CA LEU A 37 0.11 7.21 -3.02
C LEU A 37 0.99 7.21 -1.76
N GLN A 38 1.79 8.26 -1.58
CA GLN A 38 2.62 8.44 -0.38
C GLN A 38 1.77 8.65 0.87
N GLU A 39 0.72 9.47 0.80
CA GLU A 39 -0.26 9.65 1.89
C GLU A 39 -0.87 8.31 2.32
N LEU A 40 -1.25 7.43 1.38
CA LEU A 40 -1.75 6.09 1.68
C LEU A 40 -0.73 5.22 2.43
N PHE A 41 0.56 5.32 2.09
CA PHE A 41 1.62 4.60 2.81
C PHE A 41 1.84 5.15 4.22
N GLU A 42 1.79 6.47 4.39
CA GLU A 42 1.92 7.13 5.69
C GLU A 42 0.75 6.78 6.63
N ASP A 43 -0.49 6.84 6.13
CA ASP A 43 -1.70 6.44 6.86
C ASP A 43 -1.62 4.98 7.35
N THR A 44 -1.06 4.09 6.51
CA THR A 44 -0.87 2.66 6.84
C THR A 44 0.25 2.44 7.87
N SER A 45 1.20 3.36 8.00
CA SER A 45 2.29 3.30 8.99
C SER A 45 1.86 3.87 10.36
N GLU A 46 1.14 4.99 10.37
CA GLU A 46 0.59 5.59 11.59
C GLU A 46 -0.45 4.68 12.25
N ALA A 47 -1.24 3.98 11.43
CA ALA A 47 -2.08 2.86 11.80
C ALA A 47 -1.37 1.82 12.67
N ALA A 48 -0.23 1.31 12.18
CA ALA A 48 0.55 0.28 12.85
C ALA A 48 1.16 0.79 14.17
N THR A 49 1.62 2.05 14.19
CA THR A 49 2.23 2.67 15.37
C THR A 49 1.21 2.94 16.48
N SER A 50 0.03 3.44 16.13
CA SER A 50 -1.08 3.65 17.08
C SER A 50 -1.57 2.34 17.70
N THR A 51 -1.52 1.25 16.92
CA THR A 51 -1.81 -0.11 17.40
C THR A 51 -0.73 -0.65 18.32
N ALA A 52 0.56 -0.48 18.00
CA ALA A 52 1.68 -0.92 18.84
C ALA A 52 1.67 -0.23 20.23
N ALA A 53 1.27 1.04 20.30
CA ALA A 53 1.16 1.77 21.57
C ALA A 53 0.04 1.22 22.50
N ARG A 54 -0.98 0.56 21.95
CA ARG A 54 -2.04 -0.10 22.73
C ARG A 54 -1.64 -1.50 23.22
N ALA A 55 -0.68 -2.15 22.55
CA ALA A 55 -0.21 -3.49 22.91
C ALA A 55 0.55 -3.53 24.25
N THR A 56 0.96 -2.39 24.79
CA THR A 56 1.65 -2.28 26.09
C THR A 56 0.73 -2.22 27.30
N ILE A 57 -0.61 -2.23 27.13
CA ILE A 57 -1.57 -2.22 28.25
C ILE A 57 -1.99 -3.66 28.58
N PRO A 58 -1.59 -4.23 29.73
CA PRO A 58 -1.86 -5.61 30.08
C PRO A 58 -3.24 -5.77 30.71
N PHE A 59 -4.32 -5.33 30.05
CA PHE A 59 -5.71 -5.75 30.33
C PHE A 59 -6.70 -5.03 29.40
N ARG A 60 -6.85 -5.52 28.18
CA ARG A 60 -8.13 -5.41 27.46
C ARG A 60 -8.16 -6.51 26.42
N GLU A 61 -9.27 -7.24 26.39
CA GLU A 61 -9.54 -8.32 25.47
C GLU A 61 -8.91 -8.07 24.10
N TYR A 62 -8.04 -9.00 23.72
CA TYR A 62 -7.61 -9.26 22.36
C TYR A 62 -8.85 -9.64 21.55
N SER A 63 -9.71 -8.67 21.26
CA SER A 63 -10.85 -8.85 20.38
C SER A 63 -10.34 -8.71 18.95
N HIS A 64 -9.85 -9.86 18.47
CA HIS A 64 -9.84 -10.28 17.07
C HIS A 64 -11.01 -9.66 16.26
N ASP A 65 -10.69 -9.30 15.02
CA ASP A 65 -11.57 -8.98 13.87
C ASP A 65 -11.38 -7.56 13.32
N LYS A 66 -11.47 -6.48 14.12
CA LYS A 66 -11.45 -5.12 13.55
C LYS A 66 -10.08 -4.59 13.09
N GLU A 67 -8.99 -5.03 13.73
CA GLU A 67 -7.64 -4.59 13.35
C GLU A 67 -7.16 -5.24 12.05
N ASN A 68 -7.54 -6.49 11.82
CA ASN A 68 -7.21 -7.20 10.60
C ASN A 68 -7.99 -6.61 9.41
N ASP A 69 -9.29 -6.31 9.60
CA ASP A 69 -10.11 -5.66 8.58
C ASP A 69 -9.57 -4.29 8.13
N TRP A 70 -9.04 -3.48 9.06
CA TRP A 70 -8.55 -2.14 8.72
C TRP A 70 -7.16 -2.15 8.07
N TYR A 71 -6.26 -3.01 8.55
CA TYR A 71 -4.97 -3.24 7.91
C TYR A 71 -5.16 -3.80 6.49
N ASP A 72 -6.10 -4.74 6.32
CA ASP A 72 -6.50 -5.28 5.02
C ASP A 72 -7.11 -4.17 4.14
N THR A 73 -7.94 -3.28 4.70
CA THR A 73 -8.57 -2.17 3.94
C THR A 73 -7.55 -1.17 3.41
N ASN A 74 -6.57 -0.76 4.22
CA ASN A 74 -5.55 0.21 3.79
C ASN A 74 -4.58 -0.40 2.78
N LEU A 75 -4.15 -1.64 3.01
CA LEU A 75 -3.28 -2.35 2.08
C LEU A 75 -3.98 -2.62 0.74
N GLN A 76 -5.28 -2.92 0.76
CA GLN A 76 -6.10 -3.05 -0.45
C GLN A 76 -6.17 -1.73 -1.23
N GLN A 77 -6.27 -0.58 -0.55
CA GLN A 77 -6.24 0.73 -1.21
C GLN A 77 -4.88 1.00 -1.89
N ILE A 78 -3.77 0.63 -1.24
CA ILE A 78 -2.43 0.70 -1.85
C ILE A 78 -2.39 -0.16 -3.11
N TYR A 79 -2.77 -1.44 -3.04
CA TYR A 79 -2.79 -2.32 -4.22
C TYR A 79 -3.72 -1.82 -5.33
N GLN A 80 -4.84 -1.20 -4.98
CA GLN A 80 -5.75 -0.60 -5.94
C GLN A 80 -5.14 0.62 -6.62
N ALA A 81 -4.44 1.48 -5.88
CA ALA A 81 -3.71 2.62 -6.43
C ALA A 81 -2.54 2.15 -7.33
N LEU A 82 -1.80 1.12 -6.90
CA LEU A 82 -0.75 0.51 -7.72
C LEU A 82 -1.28 -0.17 -8.98
N HIS A 83 -2.48 -0.75 -8.94
CA HIS A 83 -3.13 -1.27 -10.15
C HIS A 83 -3.50 -0.12 -11.10
N TYR A 84 -4.06 0.97 -10.58
CA TYR A 84 -4.44 2.12 -11.39
C TYR A 84 -3.24 2.82 -12.04
N LEU A 85 -2.19 3.09 -11.26
CA LEU A 85 -0.97 3.80 -11.69
C LEU A 85 0.06 2.87 -12.33
N GLY A 86 -0.07 1.56 -12.15
CA GLY A 86 0.89 0.56 -12.59
C GLY A 86 1.00 0.41 -14.10
N THR A 87 2.17 -0.07 -14.53
CA THR A 87 2.38 -0.57 -15.90
C THR A 87 1.48 -1.80 -16.15
N PRO A 88 1.30 -2.23 -17.42
CA PRO A 88 0.56 -3.45 -17.73
C PRO A 88 1.09 -4.69 -17.01
N GLU A 89 2.39 -4.75 -16.72
CA GLU A 89 3.03 -5.83 -15.96
C GLU A 89 2.63 -5.78 -14.49
N THR A 90 2.72 -4.61 -13.85
CA THR A 90 2.27 -4.38 -12.48
C THR A 90 0.80 -4.75 -12.30
N ARG A 91 -0.07 -4.33 -13.23
CA ARG A 91 -1.51 -4.66 -13.19
C ARG A 91 -1.75 -6.16 -13.20
N LYS A 92 -1.13 -6.87 -14.14
CA LYS A 92 -1.24 -8.34 -14.24
C LYS A 92 -0.70 -9.02 -13.00
N HIS A 93 0.39 -8.52 -12.43
CA HIS A 93 0.95 -9.08 -11.21
C HIS A 93 -0.02 -8.94 -10.03
N ILE A 94 -0.58 -7.75 -9.82
CA ILE A 94 -1.57 -7.49 -8.76
C ILE A 94 -2.85 -8.32 -8.97
N GLU A 95 -3.34 -8.41 -10.21
CA GLU A 95 -4.49 -9.28 -10.55
C GLU A 95 -4.20 -10.74 -10.23
N SER A 96 -2.99 -11.23 -10.49
CA SER A 96 -2.58 -12.61 -10.18
C SER A 96 -2.46 -12.89 -8.68
N MET A 97 -2.21 -11.87 -7.86
CA MET A 97 -2.15 -12.00 -6.41
C MET A 97 -3.52 -12.15 -5.77
N ASN A 98 -4.61 -11.84 -6.50
CA ASN A 98 -5.99 -11.91 -6.01
C ASN A 98 -6.22 -11.11 -4.70
N VAL A 99 -5.51 -9.99 -4.57
CA VAL A 99 -5.58 -9.06 -3.42
C VAL A 99 -6.62 -7.95 -3.59
N LEU A 100 -7.16 -7.80 -4.81
CA LEU A 100 -8.25 -6.87 -5.09
C LEU A 100 -9.60 -7.60 -4.94
N PRO A 101 -10.62 -6.96 -4.35
CA PRO A 101 -11.94 -7.55 -4.28
C PRO A 101 -12.45 -7.78 -5.70
N GLN A 102 -13.06 -8.95 -5.93
CA GLN A 102 -13.69 -9.22 -7.22
C GLN A 102 -14.83 -8.21 -7.41
N LYS A 103 -14.74 -7.38 -8.45
CA LYS A 103 -15.88 -6.57 -8.86
C LYS A 103 -16.93 -7.53 -9.42
N GLU A 104 -17.97 -7.80 -8.63
CA GLU A 104 -19.21 -8.46 -9.07
C GLU A 104 -19.97 -7.59 -10.09
#